data_AF-A0A2T2U5E6-F1
#
_entry.id   AF-A0A2T2U5E6-F1
#
_cell.length_a   1.000
_cell.length_b   1.000
_cell.length_c   1.000
_cell.angle_alpha   90.00
_cell.angle_beta   90.00
_cell.angle_gamma   90.00
#
_symmetry.space_group_name_H-M   'P 1'
#
loop_
_entity.id
_entity.type
_entity.pdbx_description
1 polymer ?
#
loop_
_entity_poly.entity_id
_entity_poly.type
_entity_poly.pdbx_seq_one_letter_code
_entity_poly.pdbx_strand_id
1 'polypeptide(L)'
;MPATFPQSVRESLGEQAADDVVVWIDDRMREFIREHAVPRDEYREVLSRLDVVETRLDGLDERLSRMEERFEKRFDKIDQRFDQIDQRFEETNRQVNDRFDQVNARFDEMNRQVNARFDEMNRHEPAVRQSLR
;
A
#
# COMPACT_ATOMS: atom_id res chain seq x y z
N MET A 1 -13.49 31.51 -52.69
CA MET A 1 -14.21 32.49 -53.52
C MET A 1 -14.78 33.52 -52.57
N PRO A 2 -14.71 34.83 -52.87
CA PRO A 2 -15.37 35.83 -52.03
C PRO A 2 -16.87 35.51 -51.97
N ALA A 3 -17.46 35.64 -50.78
CA ALA A 3 -18.90 35.57 -50.67
C ALA A 3 -19.50 36.70 -51.52
N THR A 4 -20.62 36.45 -52.18
CA THR A 4 -21.31 37.48 -52.97
C THR A 4 -22.79 37.37 -52.72
N PHE A 5 -23.48 38.51 -52.61
CA PHE A 5 -24.92 38.49 -52.47
C PHE A 5 -25.61 38.01 -53.76
N PRO A 6 -26.75 37.30 -53.62
CA PRO A 6 -27.59 36.94 -54.76
C PRO A 6 -28.04 38.15 -55.57
N GLN A 7 -28.32 37.94 -56.85
CA GLN A 7 -28.66 39.01 -57.80
C GLN A 7 -29.90 39.82 -57.35
N SER A 8 -30.90 39.18 -56.76
CA SER A 8 -32.08 39.85 -56.20
C SER A 8 -31.76 40.87 -55.10
N VAL A 9 -30.71 40.63 -54.32
CA VAL A 9 -30.25 41.54 -53.26
C VAL A 9 -29.44 42.69 -53.84
N ARG A 10 -28.61 42.41 -54.86
CA ARG A 10 -27.83 43.43 -55.60
C ARG A 10 -28.73 44.40 -56.34
N GLU A 11 -29.80 43.91 -56.98
CA GLU A 11 -30.80 44.75 -57.67
C GLU A 11 -31.57 45.65 -56.69
N SER A 12 -31.82 45.19 -55.46
CA SER A 12 -32.56 45.95 -54.45
C SER A 12 -31.73 46.98 -53.71
N LEU A 13 -30.44 46.72 -53.44
CA LEU A 13 -29.56 47.59 -52.66
C LEU A 13 -28.63 48.44 -53.54
N GLY A 14 -28.45 48.06 -54.80
CA GLY A 14 -27.43 48.58 -55.70
C GLY A 14 -26.10 47.83 -55.55
N GLU A 15 -25.37 47.66 -56.66
CA GLU A 15 -24.11 46.89 -56.72
C GLU A 15 -23.07 47.34 -55.69
N GLN A 16 -22.85 48.65 -55.58
CA GLN A 16 -21.86 49.22 -54.66
C GLN A 16 -22.21 48.94 -53.18
N ALA A 17 -23.47 49.18 -52.80
CA ALA A 17 -23.90 48.94 -51.42
C ALA A 17 -23.90 47.45 -51.06
N ALA A 18 -24.22 46.58 -52.02
CA ALA A 18 -24.15 45.14 -51.83
C ALA A 18 -22.70 44.67 -51.60
N ASP A 19 -21.75 45.14 -52.40
CA ASP A 19 -20.34 44.77 -52.24
C ASP A 19 -19.74 45.34 -50.94
N ASP A 20 -20.09 46.57 -50.54
CA ASP A 20 -19.65 47.17 -49.28
C ASP A 20 -20.11 46.35 -48.05
N VAL A 21 -21.36 45.87 -48.07
CA VAL A 21 -21.90 45.04 -46.98
C VAL A 21 -21.25 43.65 -46.95
N VAL A 22 -20.94 43.04 -48.11
CA VAL A 22 -20.19 41.78 -48.16
C VAL A 22 -18.85 41.94 -47.48
N VAL A 23 -18.09 42.98 -47.85
CA VAL A 23 -16.77 43.25 -47.28
C VAL A 23 -16.87 43.49 -45.78
N TRP A 24 -17.86 44.27 -45.34
CA TRP A 24 -18.10 44.53 -43.93
C TRP A 24 -18.43 43.25 -43.13
N ILE A 25 -19.28 42.37 -43.66
CA ILE A 25 -19.63 41.10 -43.01
C ILE A 25 -18.41 40.17 -42.97
N ASP A 26 -17.66 40.07 -44.07
CA ASP A 26 -16.45 39.25 -44.14
C ASP A 26 -15.39 39.74 -43.14
N ASP A 27 -15.15 41.04 -43.06
CA ASP A 27 -14.22 41.64 -42.10
C ASP A 27 -14.69 41.42 -40.65
N ARG A 28 -15.98 41.61 -40.38
CA ARG A 28 -16.55 41.36 -39.05
C ARG A 28 -16.46 39.89 -38.64
N MET A 29 -16.72 38.96 -39.55
CA MET A 29 -16.59 37.53 -39.27
C MET A 29 -15.13 37.12 -39.05
N ARG A 30 -14.19 37.69 -39.81
CA ARG A 30 -12.75 37.46 -39.61
C ARG A 30 -12.28 37.97 -38.25
N GLU A 31 -12.77 39.12 -37.83
CA GLU A 31 -12.50 39.68 -36.50
C GLU A 31 -13.06 38.78 -35.40
N PHE A 32 -14.33 38.35 -35.53
CA PHE A 32 -14.97 37.44 -34.58
C PHE A 32 -14.21 36.11 -34.43
N ILE A 33 -13.82 35.48 -35.55
CA ILE A 33 -13.03 34.24 -35.53
C ILE A 33 -11.66 34.48 -34.89
N ARG A 34 -11.00 35.60 -35.17
CA ARG A 34 -9.70 35.92 -34.56
C ARG A 34 -9.80 36.07 -33.04
N GLU A 35 -10.87 36.66 -32.54
CA GLU A 35 -11.05 36.93 -31.12
C GLU A 35 -11.58 35.71 -30.34
N HIS A 36 -12.43 34.88 -30.97
CA HIS A 36 -13.16 33.82 -30.25
C HIS A 36 -12.74 32.40 -30.65
N ALA A 37 -12.05 32.20 -31.76
CA ALA A 37 -11.63 30.86 -32.17
C ALA A 37 -10.28 30.49 -31.58
N VAL A 38 -10.20 29.31 -30.98
CA VAL A 38 -8.93 28.70 -30.58
C VAL A 38 -8.21 28.20 -31.84
N PRO A 39 -6.96 28.62 -32.10
CA PRO A 39 -6.18 28.15 -33.23
C PRO A 39 -5.96 26.63 -33.17
N ARG A 40 -5.88 25.98 -34.35
CA ARG A 40 -5.57 24.53 -34.44
C ARG A 40 -4.25 24.15 -33.75
N ASP A 41 -3.31 25.07 -33.65
CA ASP A 41 -2.01 24.81 -33.03
C ASP A 41 -2.11 24.71 -31.50
N GLU A 42 -2.98 25.50 -30.86
CA GLU A 42 -3.26 25.35 -29.41
C GLU A 42 -3.91 23.99 -29.11
N TYR A 43 -4.83 23.53 -29.99
CA TYR A 43 -5.38 22.18 -29.87
C TYR A 43 -4.31 21.09 -29.99
N ARG A 44 -3.37 21.24 -30.94
CA ARG A 44 -2.26 20.28 -31.11
C ARG A 44 -1.33 20.28 -29.90
N GLU A 45 -1.07 21.44 -29.31
CA GLU A 45 -0.25 21.54 -28.11
C GLU A 45 -0.91 20.81 -26.93
N VAL A 46 -2.22 21.00 -26.74
CA VAL A 46 -2.98 20.30 -25.70
C VAL A 46 -2.94 18.79 -25.92
N LEU A 47 -3.15 18.31 -27.15
CA LEU A 47 -3.07 16.88 -27.47
C LEU A 47 -1.68 16.32 -27.19
N SER A 48 -0.61 17.02 -27.58
CA SER A 48 0.76 16.59 -27.29
C SER A 48 1.04 16.52 -25.79
N ARG A 49 0.51 17.47 -25.00
CA ARG A 49 0.61 17.41 -23.53
C ARG A 49 -0.17 16.24 -22.94
N LEU A 50 -1.31 15.88 -23.53
CA LEU A 50 -2.08 14.71 -23.12
C LEU A 50 -1.33 13.40 -23.42
N ASP A 51 -0.67 13.27 -24.57
CA ASP A 51 0.17 12.10 -24.89
C ASP A 51 1.29 11.92 -23.85
N VAL A 52 1.90 13.02 -23.40
CA VAL A 52 2.92 12.99 -22.34
C VAL A 52 2.32 12.58 -20.99
N VAL A 53 1.10 13.01 -20.69
CA VAL A 53 0.40 12.60 -19.47
C VAL A 53 0.07 11.11 -19.51
N GLU A 54 -0.45 10.61 -20.62
CA GLU A 54 -0.74 9.18 -20.83
C GLU A 54 0.51 8.33 -20.61
N THR A 55 1.62 8.69 -21.25
CA THR A 55 2.91 8.00 -21.06
C THR A 55 3.36 8.01 -19.58
N ARG A 56 3.14 9.12 -18.87
CA ARG A 56 3.49 9.22 -17.44
C ARG A 56 2.57 8.36 -16.56
N LEU A 57 1.29 8.23 -16.91
CA LEU A 57 0.34 7.39 -16.22
C LEU A 57 0.71 5.91 -16.40
N ASP A 58 1.04 5.47 -17.61
CA ASP A 58 1.54 4.12 -17.86
C ASP A 58 2.79 3.81 -17.01
N GLY A 59 3.73 4.78 -16.95
CA GLY A 59 4.93 4.66 -16.13
C GLY A 59 4.65 4.61 -14.63
N LEU A 60 3.56 5.22 -14.15
CA LEU A 60 3.11 5.12 -12.77
C LEU A 60 2.48 3.76 -12.49
N ASP A 61 1.64 3.25 -13.39
CA ASP A 61 0.99 1.95 -13.26
C ASP A 61 2.03 0.82 -13.18
N GLU A 62 3.08 0.86 -14.00
CA GLU A 62 4.18 -0.10 -13.88
C GLU A 62 4.93 0.01 -12.55
N ARG A 63 5.15 1.24 -12.04
CA ARG A 63 5.83 1.44 -10.75
C ARG A 63 5.00 0.94 -9.60
N LEU A 64 3.69 1.15 -9.62
CA LEU A 64 2.75 0.63 -8.63
C LEU A 64 2.73 -0.90 -8.67
N SER A 65 2.61 -1.51 -9.85
CA SER A 65 2.66 -2.96 -10.01
C SER A 65 3.95 -3.58 -9.44
N ARG A 66 5.11 -2.97 -9.73
CA ARG A 66 6.40 -3.39 -9.14
C ARG A 66 6.47 -3.19 -7.62
N MET A 67 5.79 -2.17 -7.10
CA MET A 67 5.74 -1.90 -5.66
C MET A 67 4.87 -2.92 -4.94
N GLU A 68 3.71 -3.28 -5.51
CA GLU A 68 2.82 -4.33 -5.04
C GLU A 68 3.55 -5.69 -4.96
N GLU A 69 4.20 -6.12 -6.05
CA GLU A 69 4.97 -7.37 -6.08
C GLU A 69 6.08 -7.40 -5.01
N ARG A 70 6.76 -6.25 -4.80
CA ARG A 70 7.79 -6.13 -3.76
C ARG A 70 7.22 -6.19 -2.35
N PHE A 71 6.01 -5.67 -2.13
CA PHE A 71 5.35 -5.76 -0.84
C PHE A 71 4.88 -7.17 -0.56
N GLU A 72 4.26 -7.84 -1.52
CA GLU A 72 3.81 -9.22 -1.39
C GLU A 72 4.98 -10.13 -0.99
N LYS A 73 6.09 -10.08 -1.73
CA LYS A 73 7.32 -10.82 -1.38
C LYS A 73 7.89 -10.49 0.00
N ARG A 74 7.71 -9.26 0.46
CA ARG A 74 8.15 -8.83 1.80
C ARG A 74 7.24 -9.37 2.88
N PHE A 75 5.93 -9.37 2.67
CA PHE A 75 4.95 -9.94 3.58
C PHE A 75 5.13 -11.44 3.69
N ASP A 76 5.28 -12.17 2.58
CA ASP A 76 5.57 -13.62 2.61
C ASP A 76 6.83 -13.94 3.45
N LYS A 77 7.88 -13.13 3.30
CA LYS A 77 9.11 -13.28 4.08
C LYS A 77 8.91 -12.95 5.56
N ILE A 78 8.03 -12.00 5.88
CA ILE A 78 7.67 -11.65 7.26
C ILE A 78 6.91 -12.83 7.89
N ASP A 79 5.92 -13.37 7.19
CA ASP A 79 5.12 -14.51 7.65
C ASP A 79 6.00 -15.73 7.94
N GLN A 80 6.90 -16.08 7.01
CA GLN A 80 7.87 -17.17 7.23
C GLN A 80 8.77 -16.94 8.46
N ARG A 81 9.14 -15.69 8.75
CA ARG A 81 9.93 -15.37 9.93
C ARG A 81 9.12 -15.48 11.21
N PHE A 82 7.83 -15.13 11.18
CA PHE A 82 6.94 -15.31 12.31
C PHE A 82 6.70 -16.79 12.59
N ASP A 83 6.46 -17.62 11.56
CA ASP A 83 6.34 -19.08 11.72
C ASP A 83 7.60 -19.67 12.39
N GLN A 84 8.79 -19.23 11.98
CA GLN A 84 10.05 -19.66 12.61
C GLN A 84 10.18 -19.20 14.06
N ILE A 85 9.70 -17.99 14.38
CA ILE A 85 9.69 -17.47 15.74
C ILE A 85 8.74 -18.32 16.60
N ASP A 86 7.54 -18.62 16.12
CA ASP A 86 6.55 -19.42 16.83
C ASP A 86 7.09 -20.83 17.12
N GLN A 87 7.72 -21.48 16.13
CA GLN A 87 8.39 -22.78 16.33
C GLN A 87 9.46 -22.72 17.42
N ARG A 88 10.30 -21.68 17.44
CA ARG A 88 11.33 -21.50 18.47
C ARG A 88 10.74 -21.24 19.85
N PHE A 89 9.62 -20.51 19.93
CA PHE A 89 8.90 -20.29 21.18
C PHE A 89 8.29 -21.59 21.70
N GLU A 90 7.67 -22.40 20.84
CA GLU A 90 7.17 -23.72 21.21
C GLU A 90 8.29 -24.63 21.73
N GLU A 91 9.43 -24.67 21.03
CA GLU A 91 10.58 -25.46 21.45
C GLU A 91 11.10 -24.98 22.81
N THR A 92 11.24 -23.67 23.00
CA THR A 92 11.67 -23.09 24.27
C THR A 92 10.70 -23.44 25.40
N ASN A 93 9.39 -23.35 25.16
CA ASN A 93 8.38 -23.71 26.15
C ASN A 93 8.46 -25.19 26.53
N ARG A 94 8.66 -26.10 25.55
CA ARG A 94 8.87 -27.53 25.85
C ARG A 94 10.11 -27.74 26.71
N GLN A 95 11.25 -27.16 26.33
CA GLN A 95 12.50 -27.28 27.09
C GLN A 95 12.36 -26.72 28.52
N VAL A 96 11.63 -25.63 28.70
CA VAL A 96 11.36 -25.04 30.02
C VAL A 96 10.49 -25.98 30.86
N ASN A 97 9.40 -26.52 30.30
CA ASN A 97 8.54 -27.48 30.99
C ASN A 97 9.31 -28.73 31.41
N ASP A 98 10.10 -29.31 30.50
CA ASP A 98 10.92 -30.49 30.81
C ASP A 98 11.92 -30.23 31.94
N ARG A 99 12.51 -29.03 31.99
CA ARG A 99 13.42 -28.63 33.07
C ARG A 99 12.66 -28.46 34.40
N PHE A 100 11.46 -27.89 34.38
CA PHE A 100 10.63 -27.77 35.58
C PHE A 100 10.23 -29.15 36.11
N ASP A 101 9.84 -30.09 35.23
CA ASP A 101 9.50 -31.46 35.62
C ASP A 101 10.70 -32.18 36.26
N GLN A 102 11.90 -31.99 35.70
CA GLN A 102 13.14 -32.53 36.28
C GLN A 102 13.44 -31.92 37.66
N VAL A 103 13.21 -30.62 37.84
CA VAL A 103 13.38 -29.95 39.14
C VAL A 103 12.37 -30.46 40.16
N ASN A 104 11.10 -30.62 39.78
CA ASN A 104 10.06 -31.17 40.64
C ASN A 104 10.42 -32.60 41.08
N ALA A 105 10.86 -33.45 40.16
CA ALA A 105 11.29 -34.82 40.48
C ALA A 105 12.46 -34.86 41.48
N ARG A 106 13.44 -33.95 41.34
CA ARG A 106 14.55 -33.82 42.30
C ARG A 106 14.09 -33.33 43.66
N PHE A 107 13.12 -32.41 43.70
CA PHE A 107 12.55 -31.91 44.94
C PHE A 107 11.76 -33.00 45.68
N ASP A 108 10.97 -33.79 44.97
CA ASP A 108 10.26 -34.95 45.52
C ASP A 108 11.23 -35.97 46.11
N GLU A 109 12.32 -36.27 45.40
CA GLU A 109 13.34 -37.20 45.88
C GLU A 109 14.05 -36.67 47.14
N MET A 110 14.40 -35.39 47.16
CA MET A 110 14.98 -34.74 48.33
C MET A 110 14.01 -34.77 49.54
N ASN A 111 12.71 -34.51 49.31
CA ASN A 111 11.69 -34.61 50.37
C ASN A 111 11.60 -36.04 50.92
N ARG A 112 11.64 -37.07 50.07
CA ARG A 112 11.66 -38.47 50.53
C ARG A 112 12.88 -38.76 51.40
N GLN A 113 14.07 -38.32 50.97
CA GLN A 113 15.30 -38.52 51.74
C GLN A 113 15.28 -37.80 53.08
N VAL A 114 14.76 -36.58 53.13
CA VAL A 114 14.60 -35.81 54.38
C VAL A 114 13.62 -36.50 55.32
N ASN A 115 12.46 -36.93 54.83
CA ASN A 115 11.48 -37.66 55.63
C ASN A 115 12.05 -38.96 56.18
N ALA A 116 12.76 -39.75 55.36
CA ALA A 116 13.39 -40.98 55.80
C ALA A 116 14.41 -40.77 56.92
N ARG A 117 15.24 -39.71 56.83
CA ARG A 117 16.19 -39.34 57.89
C ARG A 117 15.48 -38.90 59.17
N PHE A 118 14.38 -38.17 59.04
CA PHE A 118 13.58 -37.74 60.18
C PHE A 118 12.94 -38.96 60.89
N ASP A 119 12.41 -39.91 60.14
CA ASP A 119 11.86 -41.17 60.67
C ASP A 119 12.93 -42.05 61.35
N GLU A 120 14.15 -42.06 60.83
CA GLU A 120 15.30 -42.72 61.47
C GLU A 120 15.66 -42.05 62.81
N MET A 121 15.76 -40.72 62.83
CA MET A 121 16.03 -39.95 64.06
C MET A 121 14.95 -40.18 65.13
N ASN A 122 13.67 -40.15 64.75
CA ASN A 122 12.56 -40.42 65.67
C ASN A 122 12.61 -41.84 66.26
N ARG A 123 13.12 -42.83 65.52
CA ARG A 123 13.31 -44.19 66.02
C ARG A 123 14.49 -44.31 66.99
N HIS A 124 15.54 -43.52 66.83
CA HIS A 124 16.70 -43.51 67.73
C HIS A 124 16.49 -42.69 69.01
N GLU A 125 15.63 -41.67 69.00
CA GLU A 125 15.34 -40.80 70.16
C GLU A 125 14.95 -41.57 71.44
N PRO A 126 14.02 -42.55 71.44
CA PRO A 126 13.70 -43.33 72.64
C PRO A 126 14.80 -44.30 73.08
N ALA A 127 15.62 -44.81 72.14
CA ALA A 127 16.72 -45.73 72.43
C ALA A 127 17.89 -45.02 73.15
N VAL A 128 18.17 -43.78 72.77
CA VAL A 128 19.17 -42.92 73.43
C VAL A 128 18.67 -42.48 74.81
N ARG A 129 17.37 -42.17 74.95
CA ARG A 129 16.79 -41.84 76.26
C ARG A 129 16.76 -43.02 77.25
N GLN A 130 16.60 -44.26 76.78
CA GLN A 130 16.63 -45.45 77.64
C GLN A 130 18.03 -45.83 78.11
N SER A 131 19.07 -45.56 77.32
CA SER A 131 20.46 -45.86 77.66
C SER A 131 21.11 -44.84 78.61
N LEU A 132 20.44 -43.71 78.88
CA LEU A 132 20.85 -42.65 79.80
C LEU A 132 20.12 -42.69 81.16
N ARG A 133 19.27 -43.68 81.42
CA ARG A 133 18.64 -43.96 82.73
C ARG A 133 19.25 -45.19 83.37
#